data_AF-A0A9X6AHA8-F1
#
_entry.id   AF-A0A9X6AHA8-F1
#
_cell.length_a   1.000
_cell.length_b   1.000
_cell.length_c   1.000
_cell.angle_alpha   90.00
_cell.angle_beta   90.00
_cell.angle_gamma   90.00
#
_symmetry.space_group_name_H-M   'P 1'
#
loop_
_entity.id
_entity.type
_entity.pdbx_description
1 polymer ?
#
loop_
_entity_poly.entity_id
_entity_poly.type
_entity_poly.pdbx_seq_one_letter_code
_entity_poly.pdbx_strand_id
1 'polypeptide(L)'
;MVMGSPAAASADGVTTYPIAPGYSVNVRSGPGTGYSIVKVLPTGSKVPIFCQRPGETVSGPYGTSNIWDNIANGEYVADAYVNTGSDGYIAPRCA
;
A
#
# COMPACT_ATOMS: atom_id res chain seq x y z
N MET A 1 -26.61 -21.79 -8.61
CA MET A 1 -26.60 -20.73 -7.60
C MET A 1 -25.38 -19.86 -7.88
N VAL A 2 -25.60 -18.75 -8.59
CA VAL A 2 -24.59 -17.71 -8.85
C VAL A 2 -24.41 -16.87 -7.58
N MET A 3 -23.29 -16.15 -7.49
CA MET A 3 -22.87 -15.13 -6.50
C MET A 3 -21.87 -15.65 -5.46
N GLY A 4 -20.64 -15.94 -5.91
CA GLY A 4 -19.47 -15.97 -5.02
C GLY A 4 -19.21 -14.54 -4.51
N SER A 5 -19.25 -14.40 -3.20
CA SER A 5 -19.29 -13.17 -2.42
C SER A 5 -18.25 -12.13 -2.85
N PRO A 6 -18.59 -10.83 -2.96
CA PRO A 6 -17.58 -9.80 -2.88
C PRO A 6 -17.05 -9.83 -1.45
N ALA A 7 -15.77 -10.14 -1.28
CA ALA A 7 -15.16 -10.02 0.02
C ALA A 7 -15.26 -8.56 0.47
N ALA A 8 -16.08 -8.32 1.48
CA ALA A 8 -16.29 -7.02 2.07
C ALA A 8 -14.96 -6.55 2.68
N ALA A 9 -14.30 -5.60 2.02
CA ALA A 9 -13.23 -4.84 2.65
C ALA A 9 -13.89 -3.98 3.74
N SER A 10 -13.73 -4.39 5.00
CA SER A 10 -14.05 -3.56 6.15
C SER A 10 -13.26 -2.26 6.02
N ALA A 11 -13.96 -1.15 5.77
CA ALA A 11 -13.40 0.19 5.86
C ALA A 11 -13.27 0.56 7.34
N ASP A 12 -12.34 -0.10 8.04
CA ASP A 12 -11.81 0.40 9.30
C ASP A 12 -11.16 1.76 9.02
N GLY A 13 -11.40 2.73 9.91
CA GLY A 13 -11.05 4.13 9.74
C GLY A 13 -9.71 4.32 9.03
N VAL A 14 -9.79 4.79 7.79
CA VAL A 14 -8.63 4.89 6.89
C VAL A 14 -7.61 5.83 7.52
N THR A 15 -6.57 5.24 8.09
CA THR A 15 -5.48 6.00 8.69
C THR A 15 -4.54 6.42 7.57
N THR A 16 -4.26 7.71 7.50
CA THR A 16 -3.33 8.25 6.51
C THR A 16 -1.93 8.33 7.08
N TYR A 17 -0.95 7.80 6.36
CA TYR A 17 0.44 7.79 6.78
C TYR A 17 1.29 8.64 5.82
N PRO A 18 2.26 9.41 6.34
CA PRO A 18 3.17 10.16 5.48
C PRO A 18 4.15 9.22 4.79
N ILE A 19 4.46 9.50 3.53
CA ILE A 19 5.57 8.84 2.84
C ILE A 19 6.92 9.35 3.34
N ALA A 20 7.99 8.64 2.98
CA ALA A 20 9.35 9.02 3.33
C ALA A 20 9.68 10.46 2.87
N PRO A 21 10.14 11.34 3.78
CA PRO A 21 10.49 12.70 3.43
C PRO A 21 11.69 12.71 2.47
N GLY A 22 11.63 13.56 1.44
CA GLY A 22 12.61 13.62 0.36
C GLY A 22 12.44 12.59 -0.76
N TYR A 23 11.51 11.63 -0.64
CA TYR A 23 11.28 10.59 -1.65
C TYR A 23 9.96 10.79 -2.39
N SER A 24 9.96 10.49 -3.68
CA SER A 24 8.74 10.33 -4.47
C SER A 24 8.40 8.85 -4.56
N VAL A 25 7.13 8.51 -4.35
CA VAL A 25 6.69 7.12 -4.24
C VAL A 25 5.78 6.77 -5.40
N ASN A 26 6.13 5.69 -6.11
CA ASN A 26 5.37 5.22 -7.25
C ASN A 26 4.21 4.35 -6.77
N VAL A 27 2.99 4.79 -7.10
CA VAL A 27 1.77 4.01 -6.96
C VAL A 27 1.68 3.08 -8.15
N ARG A 28 1.47 1.79 -7.89
CA ARG A 28 1.43 0.74 -8.90
C ARG A 28 0.07 0.09 -8.97
N SER A 29 -0.22 -0.52 -10.12
CA SER A 29 -1.49 -1.23 -10.34
C SER A 29 -1.58 -2.59 -9.64
N GLY A 30 -0.57 -2.97 -8.85
CA GLY A 30 -0.49 -4.27 -8.20
C GLY A 30 0.66 -4.37 -7.20
N PRO A 31 0.71 -5.44 -6.40
CA PRO A 31 1.68 -5.62 -5.32
C PRO A 31 3.03 -6.14 -5.86
N GLY A 32 3.71 -5.32 -6.66
CA GLY A 32 5.03 -5.65 -7.22
C GLY A 32 5.64 -4.54 -8.07
N THR A 33 6.96 -4.55 -8.25
CA THR A 33 7.66 -3.55 -9.06
C THR A 33 7.52 -3.78 -10.57
N GLY A 34 7.10 -4.99 -10.97
CA GLY A 34 6.74 -5.31 -12.36
C GLY A 34 5.39 -4.74 -12.81
N TYR A 35 4.55 -4.25 -11.91
CA TYR A 35 3.27 -3.63 -12.27
C TYR A 35 3.45 -2.19 -12.75
N SER A 36 2.59 -1.77 -13.69
CA SER A 36 2.57 -0.42 -14.23
C SER A 36 2.36 0.62 -13.15
N ILE A 37 3.09 1.73 -13.25
CA ILE A 37 2.93 2.89 -12.38
C ILE A 37 1.68 3.64 -12.82
N VAL A 38 0.69 3.73 -11.93
CA VAL A 38 -0.59 4.42 -12.17
C VAL A 38 -0.56 5.87 -11.72
N LYS A 39 0.27 6.17 -10.71
CA LYS A 39 0.43 7.51 -10.15
C LYS A 39 1.80 7.62 -9.48
N VAL A 40 2.31 8.84 -9.35
CA VAL A 40 3.51 9.13 -8.55
C VAL A 40 3.13 10.14 -7.48
N LEU A 41 3.44 9.81 -6.23
CA LEU A 41 3.23 10.67 -5.08
C LEU A 41 4.46 11.54 -4.88
N PRO A 42 4.33 12.87 -4.92
CA PRO A 42 5.44 13.76 -4.63
C PRO A 42 5.83 13.67 -3.17
N THR A 43 7.05 14.09 -2.85
CA THR A 43 7.55 14.09 -1.47
C THR A 43 6.64 14.86 -0.50
N GLY A 44 6.51 14.35 0.72
CA GLY A 44 5.63 14.93 1.75
C GLY A 44 4.14 14.57 1.57
N SER A 45 3.80 13.76 0.57
CA SER A 45 2.44 13.23 0.42
C SER A 45 2.07 12.29 1.58
N LYS A 46 0.76 12.16 1.82
CA LYS A 46 0.20 11.18 2.75
C LYS A 46 -0.69 10.23 1.98
N VAL A 47 -0.61 8.95 2.33
CA VAL A 47 -1.42 7.90 1.70
C VAL A 47 -2.42 7.33 2.70
N PRO A 48 -3.70 7.21 2.32
CA PRO A 48 -4.63 6.36 3.06
C PRO A 48 -4.25 4.89 2.90
N ILE A 49 -4.28 4.11 3.97
CA ILE A 49 -4.12 2.65 3.89
C ILE A 49 -5.50 2.01 4.14
N PHE A 50 -6.06 1.42 3.11
CA PHE A 50 -7.35 0.70 3.19
C PHE A 50 -7.15 -0.73 3.64
N CYS A 51 -6.18 -1.41 3.03
CA CYS A 51 -5.84 -2.79 3.35
C CYS A 51 -4.43 -3.10 2.85
N GLN A 52 -3.82 -4.17 3.36
CA GLN A 52 -2.45 -4.56 3.02
C GLN A 52 -2.41 -5.91 2.31
N ARG A 53 -1.46 -6.07 1.38
CA ARG A 53 -1.24 -7.35 0.68
C ARG A 53 0.23 -7.71 0.66
N PRO A 54 0.57 -9.00 0.82
CA PRO A 54 1.93 -9.45 0.52
C PRO A 54 2.17 -9.35 -0.99
N GLY A 55 3.38 -8.99 -1.37
CA GLY A 55 3.80 -8.87 -2.76
C GLY A 55 5.30 -9.03 -2.93
N GLU A 56 5.83 -8.37 -3.96
CA GLU A 56 7.27 -8.32 -4.19
C GLU A 56 7.98 -7.58 -3.05
N THR A 57 9.14 -8.09 -2.64
CA THR A 57 9.97 -7.47 -1.63
C THR A 57 10.66 -6.23 -2.20
N VAL A 58 10.43 -5.08 -1.58
CA VAL A 58 11.01 -3.80 -1.98
C VAL A 58 11.87 -3.26 -0.85
N SER A 59 13.08 -2.80 -1.19
CA SER A 59 13.96 -2.10 -0.26
C SER A 59 13.78 -0.60 -0.43
N GLY A 60 13.51 0.08 0.68
CA GLY A 60 13.22 1.50 0.74
C GLY A 60 13.89 2.18 1.94
N PRO A 61 13.60 3.48 2.15
CA PRO A 61 14.20 4.28 3.21
C PRO A 61 13.87 3.79 4.62
N TYR A 62 12.73 3.10 4.81
CA TYR A 62 12.34 2.53 6.10
C TYR A 62 12.79 1.08 6.30
N GLY A 63 13.47 0.48 5.33
CA GLY A 63 13.92 -0.90 5.38
C GLY A 63 13.41 -1.71 4.20
N THR A 64 13.41 -3.03 4.35
CA THR A 64 12.97 -3.95 3.30
C THR A 64 11.65 -4.57 3.71
N SER A 65 10.60 -4.30 2.95
CA SER A 65 9.24 -4.79 3.22
C SER A 65 8.69 -5.50 1.98
N ASN A 66 7.98 -6.60 2.20
CA ASN A 66 7.20 -7.31 1.18
C ASN A 66 5.71 -7.00 1.29
N ILE A 67 5.35 -5.97 2.06
CA ILE A 67 3.98 -5.52 2.28
C ILE A 67 3.68 -4.38 1.32
N TRP A 68 2.50 -4.45 0.71
CA TRP A 68 1.95 -3.46 -0.20
C TRP A 68 0.66 -2.90 0.36
N ASP A 69 0.64 -1.60 0.55
CA ASP A 69 -0.49 -0.83 1.03
C ASP A 69 -1.43 -0.50 -0.12
N ASN A 70 -2.68 -0.91 -0.01
CA ASN A 70 -3.72 -0.49 -0.93
C ASN A 70 -4.20 0.90 -0.54
N ILE A 71 -3.99 1.86 -1.44
CA ILE A 71 -4.33 3.27 -1.23
C ILE A 71 -5.58 3.70 -2.00
N ALA A 72 -6.06 2.85 -2.91
CA ALA A 72 -7.32 2.99 -3.66
C ALA A 72 -7.56 1.72 -4.50
N ASN A 73 -8.69 1.67 -5.21
CA ASN A 73 -9.09 0.50 -6.01
C ASN A 73 -8.05 0.14 -7.08
N GLY A 74 -7.27 -0.91 -6.83
CA GLY A 74 -6.16 -1.34 -7.69
C GLY A 74 -4.90 -0.46 -7.60
N GLU A 75 -4.82 0.48 -6.67
CA GLU A 75 -3.65 1.33 -6.43
C GLU A 75 -2.89 0.84 -5.20
N TYR A 76 -1.62 0.48 -5.38
CA TYR A 76 -0.77 -0.09 -4.34
C TYR A 76 0.54 0.69 -4.20
N VAL A 77 1.00 0.83 -2.96
CA VAL A 77 2.27 1.47 -2.59
C VAL A 77 3.07 0.50 -1.73
N ALA A 78 4.39 0.47 -1.90
CA ALA A 78 5.26 -0.34 -1.05
C ALA A 78 5.38 0.29 0.34
N ASP A 79 5.10 -0.49 1.37
CA ASP A 79 5.18 -0.09 2.78
C ASP A 79 6.60 0.36 3.17
N ALA A 80 7.63 -0.14 2.49
CA ALA A 80 9.03 0.31 2.65
C ALA A 80 9.26 1.83 2.45
N TYR A 81 8.31 2.54 1.84
CA TYR A 81 8.34 4.00 1.65
C TYR A 81 7.29 4.76 2.46
N VAL A 82 6.45 4.07 3.22
CA VAL A 82 5.39 4.68 4.02
C VAL A 82 5.79 4.61 5.49
N ASN A 83 5.67 5.73 6.20
CA ASN A 83 5.97 5.76 7.63
C ASN A 83 4.76 5.29 8.43
N THR A 84 4.55 3.99 8.45
CA THR A 84 3.52 3.30 9.25
C THR A 84 3.93 3.14 10.72
N GLY A 85 5.24 3.26 11.00
CA GLY A 85 5.82 3.05 12.32
C GLY A 85 5.93 1.58 12.73
N SER A 86 5.71 0.63 11.81
CA SER A 86 5.83 -0.81 12.04
C SER A 86 6.17 -1.54 10.75
N ASP A 87 7.10 -2.47 10.79
CA ASP A 87 7.47 -3.33 9.64
C ASP A 87 6.46 -4.48 9.39
N GLY A 88 5.27 -4.38 9.97
CA GLY A 88 4.25 -5.42 10.00
C GLY A 88 2.91 -4.94 9.44
N TYR A 89 1.90 -5.80 9.52
CA TYR A 89 0.56 -5.43 9.09
C TYR A 89 -0.06 -4.42 10.07
N ILE A 90 -0.24 -3.18 9.63
CA ILE A 90 -0.95 -2.13 10.39
C ILE A 90 -2.44 -2.08 10.02
N ALA A 91 -2.80 -2.62 8.86
CA ALA A 91 -4.16 -2.69 8.35
C ALA A 91 -4.57 -4.15 8.09
N PRO A 92 -5.88 -4.44 8.03
CA PRO A 92 -6.36 -5.76 7.64
C PRO A 92 -5.83 -6.15 6.26
N ARG A 93 -5.70 -7.46 6.03
CA ARG A 93 -5.27 -7.97 4.72
C ARG A 93 -6.38 -7.74 3.70
N CYS A 94 -6.04 -7.25 2.51
CA CYS A 94 -7.03 -7.24 1.43
C CYS A 94 -7.43 -8.67 1.12
N ALA A 95 -8.74 -8.90 1.01
CA ALA A 95 -9.31 -10.19 0.68
C ALA A 95 -9.13 -10.56 -0.81
#